data_AF-R5R9Q0-F1
#
_entry.id   AF-R5R9Q0-F1
#
_cell.length_a   1.000
_cell.length_b   1.000
_cell.length_c   1.000
_cell.angle_alpha   90.00
_cell.angle_beta   90.00
_cell.angle_gamma   90.00
#
_symmetry.space_group_name_H-M   'P 1'
#
loop_
_entity.id
_entity.type
_entity.pdbx_description
1 polymer ?
#
loop_
_entity_poly.entity_id
_entity_poly.type
_entity_poly.pdbx_seq_one_letter_code
_entity_poly.pdbx_strand_id
1 'polypeptide(L)' 'MLYVHYCITCDKIHILNGHKKICPACGKKLHELKLTFLQYSTLDDTDRQKLLTRIHDRLSGGADTPQVR' A
#
# COMPACT_ATOMS: atom_id res chain seq x y z
N MET A 1 4.44 -0.16 15.81
CA MET A 1 4.33 1.04 14.95
C MET A 1 3.35 0.76 13.82
N LEU A 2 2.58 1.76 13.39
CA LEU A 2 1.62 1.63 12.28
C LEU A 2 2.34 1.78 10.95
N TYR A 3 2.02 0.90 10.00
CA TYR A 3 2.53 0.91 8.65
C TYR A 3 1.39 0.90 7.66
N VAL A 4 1.55 1.65 6.58
CA VAL A 4 0.57 1.73 5.50
C VAL A 4 0.93 0.68 4.46
N HIS A 5 0.01 -0.24 4.22
CA HIS A 5 0.17 -1.30 3.24
C HIS A 5 -0.89 -1.19 2.17
N TYR A 6 -0.57 -1.66 0.97
CA TYR A 6 -1.51 -1.79 -0.13
C TYR A 6 -1.69 -3.26 -0.51
N CYS A 7 -2.93 -3.67 -0.72
CA CYS A 7 -3.26 -4.97 -1.26
C CYS A 7 -3.75 -4.83 -2.69
N ILE A 8 -2.98 -5.32 -3.67
CA ILE A 8 -3.36 -5.26 -5.09
C ILE A 8 -4.64 -6.04 -5.38
N THR A 9 -4.85 -7.17 -4.70
CA THR A 9 -6.04 -8.01 -4.91
C THR A 9 -7.30 -7.39 -4.34
N CYS A 10 -7.20 -6.70 -3.20
CA CYS A 10 -8.35 -6.00 -2.60
C CYS A 10 -8.53 -4.58 -3.14
N ASP A 11 -7.54 -4.08 -3.89
CA ASP A 11 -7.37 -2.69 -4.30
C ASP A 11 -7.57 -1.69 -3.14
N LYS A 12 -6.93 -1.98 -1.99
CA LYS A 12 -7.19 -1.26 -0.72
C LYS A 12 -5.93 -1.01 0.09
N ILE A 13 -5.97 0.09 0.85
CA ILE A 13 -4.99 0.43 1.88
C ILE A 13 -5.37 -0.23 3.20
N HIS A 14 -4.37 -0.80 3.87
CA HIS A 14 -4.47 -1.34 5.22
C HIS A 14 -3.46 -0.62 6.13
N ILE A 15 -3.95 -0.02 7.21
CA ILE A 15 -3.10 0.57 8.25
C ILE A 15 -2.97 -0.48 9.35
N LEU A 16 -1.80 -1.12 9.45
CA LEU A 16 -1.58 -2.28 10.31
C LEU A 16 -0.40 -2.05 11.26
N ASN A 17 -0.44 -2.73 12.41
CA ASN A 17 0.70 -2.75 13.32
C ASN A 17 1.79 -3.70 12.81
N GLY A 18 3.01 -3.17 12.69
CA GLY A 18 4.19 -3.90 12.21
C GLY A 18 4.20 -4.14 10.70
N HIS A 19 5.33 -4.66 10.21
CA HIS A 19 5.60 -4.98 8.81
C HIS A 19 4.86 -6.24 8.34
N LYS A 20 3.53 -6.15 8.24
CA LYS A 20 2.68 -7.30 7.88
C LYS A 20 2.79 -7.59 6.39
N LYS A 21 3.13 -8.85 6.07
CA LYS A 21 3.30 -9.30 4.67
C LYS A 21 2.02 -9.85 4.04
N ILE A 22 0.99 -10.15 4.84
CA ILE A 22 -0.21 -10.86 4.42
C ILE A 22 -1.46 -10.03 4.71
N CYS A 23 -2.34 -9.92 3.72
CA CYS A 23 -3.58 -9.17 3.80
C CYS A 23 -4.56 -9.90 4.70
N PRO A 24 -5.11 -9.25 5.74
CA PRO A 24 -6.07 -9.87 6.65
C PRO A 24 -7.42 -10.18 5.98
N ALA A 25 -7.73 -9.53 4.85
CA ALA A 25 -9.00 -9.72 4.14
C ALA A 25 -8.96 -10.88 3.13
N CYS A 26 -7.88 -11.02 2.35
CA CYS A 26 -7.82 -11.99 1.25
C CYS A 26 -6.66 -12.99 1.34
N GLY A 27 -5.79 -12.89 2.35
CA GLY A 27 -4.63 -13.75 2.53
C GLY A 27 -3.51 -13.59 1.49
N LYS A 28 -3.62 -12.62 0.57
CA LYS A 28 -2.59 -12.33 -0.44
C LYS A 28 -1.49 -11.39 0.10
N LYS A 29 -0.40 -11.24 -0.67
CA LYS A 29 0.74 -10.38 -0.33
C LYS A 29 0.28 -8.93 -0.13
N LEU A 30 0.76 -8.31 0.94
CA LEU A 30 0.71 -6.86 1.15
C LEU A 30 2.00 -6.21 0.65
N HIS A 31 1.86 -5.04 0.07
CA HIS A 31 2.96 -4.17 -0.30
C HIS A 31 3.03 -3.03 0.69
N GLU A 32 4.06 -3.04 1.53
CA GLU A 32 4.34 -1.90 2.41
C GLU A 32 4.68 -0.66 1.58
N LEU A 33 4.05 0.46 1.93
CA LEU A 33 4.28 1.74 1.29
C LEU A 33 5.26 2.56 2.11
N LYS A 34 6.16 3.27 1.42
CA LYS A 34 7.03 4.30 2.02
C LYS A 34 6.25 5.59 2.30
N LEU A 35 5.14 5.47 3.01
CA LEU A 35 4.21 6.54 3.35
C LEU A 35 3.87 6.39 4.83
N THR A 36 3.95 7.47 5.60
CA THR A 36 3.53 7.43 7.00
C THR A 36 2.01 7.49 7.11
N PHE A 37 1.47 7.01 8.24
CA PHE A 37 0.04 7.16 8.53
C PHE A 37 -0.41 8.63 8.44
N LEU A 38 0.38 9.56 8.96
CA LEU A 38 0.05 10.99 8.95
C LEU A 38 -0.06 11.52 7.51
N GLN A 39 0.92 11.23 6.66
CA GLN A 39 0.90 11.61 5.24
C GLN A 39 -0.32 11.04 4.51
N TYR A 40 -0.71 9.80 4.82
CA TYR A 40 -1.93 9.21 4.25
C TYR A 40 -3.19 9.89 4.77
N SER A 41 -3.25 10.22 6.07
CA SER A 41 -4.44 10.79 6.71
C SER A 41 -4.75 12.21 6.23
N THR A 42 -3.75 12.95 5.76
CA THR A 42 -3.91 14.32 5.25
C THR A 42 -4.35 14.41 3.80
N LEU A 43 -4.40 13.30 3.06
CA LEU A 43 -4.88 13.30 1.67
C LEU A 43 -6.40 13.44 1.62
N ASP A 44 -6.90 14.27 0.70
CA ASP A 44 -8.30 14.29 0.30
C ASP A 44 -8.64 13.10 -0.61
N ASP A 45 -9.93 12.89 -0.86
CA ASP A 45 -10.42 11.74 -1.63
C ASP A 45 -9.86 11.68 -3.06
N THR A 46 -9.65 12.84 -3.70
CA THR A 46 -9.11 12.90 -5.07
C THR A 46 -7.66 12.43 -5.08
N ASP A 47 -6.85 12.91 -4.14
CA ASP A 47 -5.45 12.52 -4.04
C ASP A 47 -5.27 11.08 -3.53
N ARG A 48 -6.19 10.57 -2.69
CA ARG A 48 -6.26 9.14 -2.35
C ARG A 48 -6.50 8.28 -3.58
N GLN A 49 -7.46 8.66 -4.43
CA GLN A 49 -7.77 7.91 -5.64
C GLN A 49 -6.56 7.88 -6.59
N LYS A 50 -5.93 9.04 -6.83
CA LYS A 50 -4.71 9.13 -7.66
C LYS A 50 -3.57 8.27 -7.10
N LEU A 51 -3.38 8.29 -5.78
CA LEU A 51 -2.36 7.47 -5.11
C LEU A 51 -2.64 5.98 -5.33
N LEU A 52 -3.88 5.53 -5.12
CA LEU A 52 -4.29 4.14 -5.32
C LEU A 52 -4.05 3.69 -6.76
N THR A 53 -4.50 4.46 -7.76
CA THR A 53 -4.29 4.16 -9.17
C THR A 53 -2.80 4.04 -9.50
N ARG A 54 -1.97 5.00 -9.09
CA ARG A 54 -0.52 4.97 -9.33
C ARG A 54 0.16 3.75 -8.71
N ILE A 55 -0.25 3.37 -7.50
CA ILE A 55 0.31 2.18 -6.82
C ILE A 55 -0.16 0.92 -7.54
N HIS A 56 -1.44 0.82 -7.88
CA HIS A 56 -2.00 -0.31 -8.61
C HIS A 56 -1.25 -0.53 -9.91
N ASP A 57 -1.11 0.50 -10.74
CA ASP A 57 -0.42 0.46 -12.03
C ASP A 57 1.06 0.04 -11.87
N ARG A 58 1.75 0.59 -10.85
CA ARG A 58 3.15 0.23 -10.58
C ARG A 58 3.31 -1.24 -10.21
N LEU A 59 2.34 -1.82 -9.50
CA LEU A 59 2.42 -3.19 -9.00
C LEU A 59 1.83 -4.21 -9.97
N SER A 60 0.85 -3.83 -10.80
CA SER A 60 0.26 -4.66 -11.84
C SER A 60 1.17 -4.79 -13.06
N GLY A 61 1.96 -3.76 -13.37
CA GLY A 61 2.88 -3.70 -14.51
C GLY A 61 4.16 -4.53 -14.41
N GLY A 62 4.37 -5.31 -13.35
CA GLY A 62 5.49 -6.24 -13.25
C GLY A 62 6.87 -5.57 -13.07
N ALA A 63 7.12 -4.98 -11.91
CA ALA A 63 8.49 -4.76 -11.43
C ALA A 63 8.52 -4.80 -9.90
N ASP A 64 8.75 -6.00 -9.37
CA ASP A 64 9.29 -6.20 -8.03
C ASP A 64 10.74 -5.66 -8.08
N THR A 65 10.93 -4.34 -7.95
CA THR A 65 12.27 -3.79 -7.74
C THR A 65 12.57 -3.89 -6.24
N PRO A 66 13.52 -4.75 -5.81
CA PRO A 66 13.97 -4.73 -4.44
C PRO A 66 14.63 -3.37 -4.20
N GLN A 67 14.13 -2.61 -3.23
CA GLN A 67 14.81 -1.39 -2.79
C GLN A 67 16.11 -1.81 -2.12
N VAL A 68 17.20 -1.75 -2.88
CA VAL A 68 18.55 -1.82 -2.37
C VAL A 68 18.81 -0.55 -1.55
N ARG A 69 19.40 -0.83 -0.40
CA ARG A 69 19.83 0.01 0.73
C ARG A 69 20.27 1.43 0.41
#